data_AF-A0A2A7MHX0-F1
#
_entry.id   AF-A0A2A7MHX0-F1
#
_cell.length_a   1.000
_cell.length_b   1.000
_cell.length_c   1.000
_cell.angle_alpha   90.00
_cell.angle_beta   90.00
_cell.angle_gamma   90.00
#
_symmetry.space_group_name_H-M   'P 1'
#
loop_
_entity.id
_entity.type
_entity.pdbx_description
1 polymer ?
#
loop_
_entity_poly.entity_id
_entity_poly.type
_entity_poly.pdbx_seq_one_letter_code
_entity_poly.pdbx_strand_id
1 'polypeptide(L)'
;MLWNSIDKQKFMLYINRDIDLKIKVYEKNDKDEVYMNYKGFNLTIPMLVWEFGEDLSLASIEDVSIEGESTFDKHFVINKNDKDKFLDEIYFFLVDNNMDSVLQEKYRVSWK
;
A
#
# COMPACT_ATOMS: atom_id res chain seq x y z
N MET A 1 1.65 -5.74 -17.72
CA MET A 1 1.56 -4.60 -16.79
C MET A 1 1.18 -5.16 -15.44
N LEU A 2 1.91 -4.79 -14.39
CA LEU A 2 1.70 -5.29 -13.03
C LEU A 2 0.34 -4.87 -12.45
N TRP A 3 -0.18 -3.73 -12.91
CA TRP A 3 -1.40 -3.11 -12.40
C TRP A 3 -2.47 -2.97 -13.48
N ASN A 4 -3.71 -3.28 -13.11
CA ASN A 4 -4.89 -2.75 -13.77
C ASN A 4 -5.36 -1.50 -13.00
N SER A 5 -5.36 -0.34 -13.64
CA SER A 5 -5.79 0.92 -13.02
C SER A 5 -7.19 1.32 -13.45
N ILE A 6 -7.98 1.81 -12.49
CA ILE A 6 -9.34 2.33 -12.70
C ILE A 6 -9.45 3.70 -12.03
N ASP A 7 -9.77 4.71 -12.82
CA ASP A 7 -10.10 6.04 -12.30
C ASP A 7 -11.52 6.04 -11.71
N LYS A 8 -11.64 6.46 -10.45
CA LYS A 8 -12.91 6.59 -9.70
C LYS A 8 -13.27 8.04 -9.38
N GLN A 9 -12.70 9.02 -10.09
CA GLN A 9 -12.82 10.48 -9.91
C GLN A 9 -12.24 11.02 -8.61
N LYS A 10 -12.41 10.32 -7.49
CA LYS A 10 -11.90 10.70 -6.16
C LYS A 10 -10.56 10.05 -5.83
N PHE A 11 -10.27 8.92 -6.46
CA PHE A 11 -9.06 8.14 -6.25
C PHE A 11 -8.79 7.29 -7.48
N MET A 12 -7.53 6.89 -7.64
CA MET A 12 -7.11 5.86 -8.58
C MET A 12 -7.10 4.51 -7.86
N LEU A 13 -7.69 3.48 -8.47
CA LEU A 13 -7.67 2.12 -7.95
C LEU A 13 -6.73 1.26 -8.79
N TYR A 14 -5.66 0.77 -8.18
CA TYR A 14 -4.73 -0.17 -8.78
C TYR A 14 -5.06 -1.58 -8.30
N ILE A 15 -5.16 -2.52 -9.22
CA ILE A 15 -5.56 -3.90 -8.94
C ILE A 15 -4.51 -4.83 -9.53
N ASN A 16 -3.91 -5.65 -8.68
CA ASN A 16 -3.15 -6.83 -9.08
C ASN A 16 -3.97 -8.08 -8.72
N ARG A 17 -4.36 -8.84 -9.74
CA ARG A 17 -5.24 -10.01 -9.58
C ARG A 17 -4.49 -11.28 -9.17
N ASP A 18 -3.19 -11.34 -9.43
CA ASP A 18 -2.39 -12.54 -9.19
C ASP A 18 -2.23 -12.81 -7.69
N ILE A 19 -2.17 -11.74 -6.89
CA ILE A 19 -2.02 -11.81 -5.43
C ILE A 19 -3.23 -11.26 -4.65
N ASP A 20 -4.33 -10.93 -5.34
CA ASP A 20 -5.52 -10.25 -4.78
C ASP A 20 -5.14 -9.00 -3.96
N LEU A 21 -4.40 -8.11 -4.60
CA LEU A 21 -4.00 -6.82 -4.05
C LEU A 21 -4.76 -5.69 -4.74
N LYS A 22 -5.34 -4.81 -3.93
CA LYS A 22 -5.96 -3.58 -4.37
C LYS A 22 -5.34 -2.42 -3.62
N ILE A 23 -5.03 -1.35 -4.33
CA ILE A 23 -4.48 -0.12 -3.75
C ILE A 23 -5.32 1.06 -4.21
N LYS A 24 -5.83 1.84 -3.25
CA LYS A 24 -6.46 3.14 -3.52
C LYS A 24 -5.43 4.23 -3.30
N VAL A 25 -5.25 5.06 -4.31
CA VAL A 25 -4.39 6.25 -4.24
C VAL A 25 -5.25 7.50 -4.33
N TYR A 26 -5.26 8.30 -3.26
CA TYR A 26 -5.84 9.64 -3.27
C TYR A 26 -4.74 10.65 -3.53
N GLU A 27 -4.76 11.27 -4.71
CA GLU A 27 -3.76 12.26 -5.09
C GLU A 27 -4.05 13.61 -4.39
N LYS A 28 -3.11 14.13 -3.59
CA LYS A 28 -3.28 15.37 -2.82
C LYS A 28 -2.10 16.33 -3.02
N ASN A 29 -2.25 17.28 -3.93
CA ASN A 29 -1.22 18.28 -4.24
C ASN A 29 0.14 17.60 -4.58
N ASP A 30 1.05 17.60 -3.60
CA ASP A 30 2.43 17.10 -3.69
C ASP A 30 2.61 15.72 -3.05
N LYS A 31 1.61 15.25 -2.27
CA LYS A 31 1.65 13.95 -1.60
C LYS A 31 0.46 13.09 -1.97
N ASP A 32 0.65 11.79 -2.02
CA ASP A 32 -0.41 10.83 -2.29
C ASP A 32 -0.67 9.98 -1.05
N GLU A 33 -1.94 9.72 -0.76
CA GLU A 33 -2.36 8.79 0.30
C GLU A 33 -2.65 7.42 -0.31
N VAL A 34 -1.93 6.40 0.16
CA VAL A 34 -1.91 5.05 -0.40
C VAL A 34 -2.49 4.07 0.61
N TYR A 35 -3.71 3.62 0.31
CA TYR A 35 -4.45 2.64 1.11
C TYR A 35 -4.37 1.28 0.44
N MET A 36 -4.02 0.25 1.21
CA MET A 36 -3.91 -1.11 0.70
C MET A 36 -5.04 -2.02 1.18
N ASN A 37 -5.37 -2.99 0.33
CA ASN A 37 -6.24 -4.11 0.62
C ASN A 37 -5.63 -5.34 -0.04
N TYR A 38 -4.89 -6.09 0.75
CA TYR A 38 -4.29 -7.36 0.37
C TYR A 38 -5.17 -8.48 0.89
N LYS A 39 -5.87 -9.19 0.00
CA LYS A 39 -6.78 -10.30 0.33
C LYS A 39 -7.86 -9.95 1.37
N GLY A 40 -8.28 -8.68 1.43
CA GLY A 40 -9.22 -8.17 2.42
C GLY A 40 -8.60 -7.57 3.69
N PHE A 41 -7.26 -7.41 3.76
CA PHE A 41 -6.55 -6.93 4.94
C PHE A 41 -5.65 -5.73 4.65
N ASN A 42 -5.45 -4.89 5.66
CA ASN A 42 -4.55 -3.74 5.65
C ASN A 42 -3.23 -4.14 6.31
N LEU A 43 -2.18 -4.25 5.49
CA LEU A 43 -0.86 -4.69 5.96
C LEU A 43 0.14 -3.56 6.20
N THR A 44 -0.29 -2.28 6.21
CA THR A 44 0.61 -1.14 6.45
C THR A 44 1.44 -1.32 7.73
N ILE A 45 0.82 -1.74 8.84
CA ILE A 45 1.53 -1.98 10.11
C ILE A 45 2.40 -3.25 10.06
N PRO A 46 1.90 -4.43 9.65
CA PRO A 46 2.74 -5.61 9.48
C PRO A 46 3.98 -5.38 8.60
N MET A 47 3.84 -4.69 7.47
CA MET A 47 4.95 -4.39 6.57
C MET A 47 6.04 -3.55 7.26
N LEU A 48 5.66 -2.55 8.07
CA LEU A 48 6.65 -1.80 8.85
C LEU A 48 7.40 -2.66 9.85
N VAL A 49 6.69 -3.55 10.56
CA VAL A 49 7.31 -4.45 11.56
C VAL A 49 8.31 -5.39 10.89
N TRP A 50 8.10 -5.68 9.60
CA TRP A 50 8.95 -6.50 8.77
C TRP A 50 9.94 -5.65 7.95
N GLU A 51 10.28 -4.45 8.42
CA GLU A 51 11.37 -3.64 7.90
C GLU A 51 11.18 -3.14 6.45
N PHE A 52 9.93 -3.03 5.96
CA PHE A 52 9.64 -2.45 4.64
C PHE A 52 10.25 -1.06 4.41
N GLY A 53 10.50 -0.29 5.48
CA GLY A 53 11.20 0.99 5.39
C GLY A 53 12.64 0.87 4.83
N GLU A 54 13.31 -0.26 5.04
CA GLU A 54 14.64 -0.51 4.48
C GLU A 54 14.57 -0.72 2.96
N ASP A 55 13.60 -1.49 2.48
CA ASP A 55 13.38 -1.68 1.04
C ASP A 55 13.06 -0.35 0.33
N LEU A 56 12.24 0.49 0.96
CA LEU A 56 11.95 1.82 0.45
C LEU A 56 13.21 2.70 0.37
N SER A 57 14.08 2.63 1.38
CA SER A 57 15.35 3.37 1.38
C SER A 57 16.30 2.86 0.28
N LEU A 58 16.40 1.54 0.07
CA LEU A 58 17.15 0.95 -1.03
C LEU A 58 16.59 1.36 -2.39
N ALA A 59 15.27 1.50 -2.47
CA ALA A 59 14.55 2.03 -3.61
C ALA A 59 14.62 3.57 -3.70
N SER A 60 15.40 4.27 -2.88
CA SER A 60 15.49 5.75 -2.90
C SER A 60 14.12 6.45 -2.80
N ILE A 61 13.16 5.82 -2.11
CA ILE A 61 11.86 6.41 -1.78
C ILE A 61 11.99 6.94 -0.36
N GLU A 62 12.02 8.26 -0.25
CA GLU A 62 12.20 8.97 1.02
C GLU A 62 10.89 9.67 1.44
N ASP A 63 10.88 10.24 2.65
CA ASP A 63 9.76 11.03 3.18
C ASP A 63 8.40 10.31 3.24
N VAL A 64 8.41 8.98 3.36
CA VAL A 64 7.21 8.17 3.58
C VAL A 64 6.77 8.27 5.04
N SER A 65 5.53 8.69 5.26
CA SER A 65 4.90 8.71 6.58
C SER A 65 3.68 7.80 6.64
N ILE A 66 3.24 7.44 7.85
CA ILE A 66 2.02 6.66 8.06
C ILE A 66 1.03 7.46 8.88
N GLU A 67 -0.17 7.58 8.34
CA GLU A 67 -1.30 8.28 8.94
C GLU A 67 -2.46 7.32 9.20
N GLY A 68 -3.59 7.86 9.70
CA GLY A 68 -4.77 7.10 10.11
C GLY A 68 -4.78 6.79 11.61
N GLU A 69 -5.94 6.91 12.27
CA GLU A 69 -6.05 6.71 13.72
C GLU A 69 -6.14 5.22 14.09
N SER A 70 -6.93 4.47 13.34
CA SER A 70 -7.22 3.05 13.61
C SER A 70 -6.36 2.13 12.75
N THR A 71 -6.17 0.89 13.20
CA THR A 71 -5.35 -0.09 12.48
C THR A 71 -5.86 -0.39 11.07
N PHE A 72 -7.17 -0.38 10.84
CA PHE A 72 -7.75 -0.63 9.52
C PHE A 72 -7.68 0.59 8.59
N ASP A 73 -7.50 1.78 9.14
CA ASP A 73 -7.40 3.05 8.41
C ASP A 73 -5.94 3.51 8.23
N LYS A 74 -4.97 2.73 8.72
CA LYS A 74 -3.55 3.01 8.50
C LYS A 74 -3.23 3.03 7.01
N HIS A 75 -2.53 4.06 6.57
CA HIS A 75 -2.16 4.22 5.17
C HIS A 75 -0.82 4.93 5.07
N PHE A 76 -0.17 4.78 3.94
CA PHE A 76 1.07 5.48 3.65
C PHE A 76 0.77 6.84 3.03
N VAL A 77 1.61 7.81 3.31
CA VAL A 77 1.63 9.11 2.66
C VAL A 77 3.00 9.27 2.03
N ILE A 78 3.04 9.44 0.71
CA ILE A 78 4.27 9.43 -0.09
C ILE A 78 4.38 10.68 -0.94
N ASN A 79 5.57 10.96 -1.47
CA ASN A 79 5.71 11.93 -2.55
C ASN A 79 5.04 11.40 -3.83
N LYS A 80 4.25 12.23 -4.51
CA LYS A 80 3.55 11.83 -5.75
C LYS A 80 4.49 11.33 -6.85
N ASN A 81 5.73 11.83 -6.87
CA ASN A 81 6.72 11.47 -7.89
C ASN A 81 7.21 10.03 -7.71
N ASP A 82 7.11 9.49 -6.49
CA ASP A 82 7.56 8.14 -6.16
C ASP A 82 6.42 7.11 -6.24
N LYS A 83 5.19 7.54 -6.58
CA LYS A 83 3.99 6.70 -6.60
C LYS A 83 4.21 5.36 -7.32
N ASP A 84 4.64 5.41 -8.58
CA ASP A 84 4.73 4.18 -9.38
C ASP A 84 5.76 3.21 -8.78
N LYS A 85 6.91 3.73 -8.34
CA LYS A 85 7.95 2.93 -7.67
C LYS A 85 7.45 2.35 -6.35
N PHE A 86 6.75 3.16 -5.55
CA PHE A 86 6.20 2.75 -4.27
C PHE A 86 5.16 1.64 -4.40
N LEU A 87 4.29 1.73 -5.41
CA LEU A 87 3.31 0.66 -5.68
C LEU A 87 4.03 -0.66 -6.02
N ASP A 88 5.05 -0.60 -6.87
CA ASP A 88 5.84 -1.76 -7.24
C ASP A 88 6.58 -2.37 -6.04
N GLU A 89 7.17 -1.55 -5.16
CA GLU A 89 7.80 -2.02 -3.92
C GLU A 89 6.80 -2.69 -2.97
N ILE A 90 5.56 -2.18 -2.83
CA ILE A 90 4.52 -2.88 -2.07
C ILE A 90 4.29 -4.28 -2.64
N TYR A 91 4.19 -4.39 -3.96
CA TYR A 91 3.97 -5.69 -4.61
C TYR A 91 5.13 -6.66 -4.34
N PHE A 92 6.37 -6.24 -4.60
CA PHE A 92 7.54 -7.10 -4.40
C PHE A 92 7.68 -7.51 -2.94
N PHE A 93 7.53 -6.58 -2.01
CA PHE A 93 7.61 -6.87 -0.58
C PHE A 93 6.61 -7.95 -0.15
N LEU A 94 5.35 -7.85 -0.58
CA LEU A 94 4.31 -8.80 -0.23
C LEU A 94 4.59 -10.20 -0.77
N VAL A 95 5.13 -10.29 -1.99
CA VAL A 95 5.46 -11.55 -2.67
C VAL A 95 6.69 -12.19 -2.04
N ASP A 96 7.77 -11.43 -1.89
CA ASP A 96 9.07 -11.94 -1.43
C ASP A 96 9.02 -12.41 0.03
N ASN A 97 8.24 -11.71 0.86
CA ASN A 97 8.12 -12.03 2.30
C ASN A 97 6.98 -13.00 2.64
N ASN A 98 6.19 -13.46 1.66
CA ASN A 98 5.03 -14.33 1.91
C ASN A 98 4.12 -13.81 3.04
N MET A 99 3.61 -12.59 2.85
CA MET A 99 2.84 -11.87 3.88
C MET A 99 1.45 -12.47 4.18
N ASP A 100 1.09 -13.59 3.54
CA ASP A 100 -0.08 -14.40 3.90
C ASP A 100 -0.03 -14.90 5.35
N SER A 101 1.17 -15.11 5.88
CA SER A 101 1.39 -15.61 7.24
C SER A 101 0.96 -14.63 8.34
N VAL A 102 0.80 -13.34 8.01
CA VAL A 102 0.49 -12.27 8.98
C VAL A 102 -0.93 -11.71 8.83
N LEU A 103 -1.77 -12.34 8.00
CA LEU A 103 -3.18 -11.97 7.87
C LEU A 103 -3.92 -12.25 9.19
N GLN A 104 -4.38 -11.18 9.84
CA GLN A 104 -5.11 -11.26 11.11
C GLN A 104 -6.38 -10.41 11.04
N GLU A 105 -7.47 -10.88 11.65
CA GLU A 105 -8.78 -10.21 11.61
C GLU A 105 -8.76 -8.76 12.12
N LYS A 106 -7.85 -8.43 13.06
CA LYS A 106 -7.66 -7.05 13.53
C LYS A 106 -7.21 -6.06 12.44
N TYR A 107 -6.70 -6.59 11.31
CA TYR A 107 -6.26 -5.83 10.14
C TYR A 107 -7.29 -5.84 9.00
N ARG A 108 -8.47 -6.45 9.17
CA ARG A 108 -9.47 -6.56 8.11
C ARG A 108 -9.90 -5.17 7.64
N VAL A 109 -9.85 -4.93 6.32
CA VAL A 109 -10.27 -3.65 5.75
C VAL A 109 -11.79 -3.51 5.75
N SER A 110 -12.26 -2.28 5.92
CA SER A 110 -13.64 -1.89 5.71
C SER A 110 -13.73 -0.98 4.48
N TRP A 111 -13.44 -1.54 3.30
CA TRP A 111 -13.65 -0.84 2.05
C TRP A 111 -15.10 -1.03 1.63
N LYS A 112 -15.94 -0.07 2.00
CA LYS A 112 -17.29 0.07 1.43
C LYS A 112 -17.21 0.48 -0.04
#